data_AF-A0A3Q8W045-F1
#
_entry.id   AF-A0A3Q8W045-F1
#
_cell.length_a   1.000
_cell.length_b   1.000
_cell.length_c   1.000
_cell.angle_alpha   90.00
_cell.angle_beta   90.00
_cell.angle_gamma   90.00
#
_symmetry.space_group_name_H-M   'P 1'
#
loop_
_entity.id
_entity.type
_entity.pdbx_description
1 polymer ?
#
loop_
_entity_poly.entity_id
_entity_poly.type
_entity_poly.pdbx_seq_one_letter_code
_entity_poly.pdbx_strand_id
1 'polypeptide(L)'
;MFRETAAEPGTRSVPLAHLSVELGHLYMEDFEAGPERLRAHFAEVRPWVEAARTAATARSGGKRPRISTCFLIDDYFTRFSTPAEVVPMLLAEAERAGLTVDYLARESGCAVTGKIPVAEAVAARIVESPPPGSYGLRPPAAQTGWLANGERSPVARAPQAMKRAVPWQPPHETAARRHSVFLDVELWSDDADGQRLWSCPFLAAVWQLARLGLLRNEGEAVLVPQPHTPGGFPDRWDDLPTLLKLHDRADPFAAYRTCSVLPTRFLPVEHAVRVILDQVEVDPGALAQVADRSGKERMPVPDSVADRISYVYYSGP
;
A
#
# COMPACT_ATOMS: atom_id res chain seq x y z
N MET A 1 32.55 -14.21 -26.18
CA MET A 1 31.33 -14.25 -25.34
C MET A 1 30.28 -13.45 -26.08
N PHE A 2 29.35 -14.12 -26.77
CA PHE A 2 28.22 -13.46 -27.43
C PHE A 2 27.19 -13.12 -26.33
N ARG A 3 26.77 -11.85 -26.28
CA ARG A 3 25.67 -11.39 -25.44
C ARG A 3 24.55 -11.01 -26.40
N GLU A 4 23.48 -11.80 -26.39
CA GLU A 4 22.30 -11.55 -27.22
C GLU A 4 21.59 -10.30 -26.68
N THR A 5 21.67 -9.20 -27.43
CA THR A 5 21.15 -7.87 -27.05
C THR A 5 19.61 -7.78 -27.09
N ALA A 6 18.93 -8.89 -27.40
CA ALA A 6 17.51 -8.92 -27.75
C ALA A 6 16.65 -9.61 -26.67
N ALA A 7 16.85 -9.31 -25.38
CA ALA A 7 15.84 -9.48 -24.32
C ALA A 7 16.40 -9.06 -22.95
N GLU A 8 16.76 -7.78 -22.76
CA GLU A 8 16.58 -7.20 -21.43
C GLU A 8 15.23 -6.49 -21.48
N PRO A 9 14.15 -7.05 -20.89
CA PRO A 9 12.88 -6.33 -20.78
C PRO A 9 13.15 -5.07 -19.97
N GLY A 10 13.20 -3.92 -20.65
CA GLY A 10 13.46 -2.65 -19.99
C GLY A 10 12.28 -2.28 -19.10
N THR A 11 12.53 -1.88 -17.85
CA THR A 11 11.47 -1.39 -16.97
C THR A 11 10.80 -0.16 -17.59
N ARG A 12 9.50 -0.23 -17.83
CA ARG A 12 8.72 0.87 -18.39
C ARG A 12 8.57 2.01 -17.38
N SER A 13 8.80 3.23 -17.85
CA SER A 13 8.63 4.44 -17.06
C SER A 13 7.16 4.80 -16.86
N VAL A 14 6.81 5.24 -15.65
CA VAL A 14 5.48 5.81 -15.33
C VAL A 14 5.58 7.31 -15.07
N PRO A 15 4.53 8.11 -15.34
CA PRO A 15 4.50 9.51 -14.93
C PRO A 15 4.50 9.62 -13.39
N LEU A 16 5.20 10.61 -12.83
CA LEU A 16 5.40 10.76 -11.39
C LEU A 16 5.05 12.18 -10.90
N ALA A 17 4.19 12.25 -9.90
CA ALA A 17 3.95 13.41 -9.06
C ALA A 17 5.00 13.50 -7.94
N HIS A 18 5.00 14.61 -7.21
CA HIS A 18 5.85 14.74 -6.02
C HIS A 18 5.21 14.07 -4.79
N LEU A 19 3.88 14.06 -4.72
CA LEU A 19 3.12 13.45 -3.64
C LEU A 19 1.81 12.85 -4.15
N SER A 20 1.50 11.63 -3.72
CA SER A 20 0.16 11.04 -3.83
C SER A 20 -0.48 11.08 -2.44
N VAL A 21 -1.70 11.62 -2.29
CA VAL A 21 -2.41 11.75 -1.01
C VAL A 21 -3.67 10.89 -1.00
N GLU A 22 -3.77 9.98 -0.03
CA GLU A 22 -4.96 9.16 0.17
C GLU A 22 -5.88 9.83 1.19
N LEU A 23 -7.14 10.01 0.79
CA LEU A 23 -8.15 10.79 1.49
C LEU A 23 -8.96 9.94 2.49
N GLY A 24 -8.28 9.05 3.19
CA GLY A 24 -8.90 8.06 4.07
C GLY A 24 -8.91 6.66 3.51
N HIS A 25 -9.30 5.75 4.39
CA HIS A 25 -9.72 4.40 4.09
C HIS A 25 -10.90 4.11 5.01
N LEU A 26 -11.99 3.64 4.44
CA LEU A 26 -13.25 3.43 5.14
C LEU A 26 -13.60 1.95 5.07
N TYR A 27 -14.12 1.43 6.17
CA TYR A 27 -14.71 0.10 6.14
C TYR A 27 -16.16 0.19 5.67
N MET A 28 -16.73 -0.96 5.34
CA MET A 28 -18.12 -1.07 4.91
C MET A 28 -19.08 -0.34 5.86
N GLU A 29 -18.89 -0.47 7.18
CA GLU A 29 -19.79 0.10 8.18
C GLU A 29 -19.86 1.63 8.09
N ASP A 30 -18.80 2.28 7.60
CA ASP A 30 -18.79 3.72 7.40
C ASP A 30 -19.66 4.15 6.20
N PHE A 31 -19.77 3.29 5.18
CA PHE A 31 -20.64 3.54 4.03
C PHE A 31 -22.11 3.20 4.34
N GLU A 32 -22.36 2.14 5.12
CA GLU A 32 -23.70 1.78 5.59
C GLU A 32 -24.31 2.87 6.50
N ALA A 33 -23.46 3.59 7.25
CA ALA A 33 -23.87 4.74 8.05
C ALA A 33 -24.29 5.97 7.21
N GLY A 34 -24.10 5.94 5.89
CA GLY A 34 -24.66 6.90 4.94
C GLY A 34 -23.84 8.18 4.72
N PRO A 35 -24.39 9.14 3.94
CA PRO A 35 -23.67 10.34 3.50
C PRO A 35 -23.16 11.23 4.63
N GLU A 36 -23.88 11.31 5.75
CA GLU A 36 -23.48 12.11 6.92
C GLU A 36 -22.17 11.61 7.54
N ARG A 37 -21.96 10.29 7.55
CA ARG A 37 -20.72 9.68 8.02
C ARG A 37 -19.55 10.06 7.12
N LEU A 38 -19.73 9.96 5.80
CA LEU A 38 -18.72 10.35 4.82
C LEU A 38 -18.38 11.83 4.91
N ARG A 39 -19.39 12.69 5.14
CA ARG A 39 -19.18 14.12 5.35
C ARG A 39 -18.32 14.42 6.56
N ALA A 40 -18.61 13.77 7.69
CA ALA A 40 -17.82 13.92 8.91
C ALA A 40 -16.37 13.46 8.69
N HIS A 41 -16.19 12.30 8.04
CA HIS A 41 -14.89 11.78 7.65
C HIS A 41 -14.08 12.79 6.83
N PHE A 42 -14.64 13.31 5.74
CA PHE A 42 -13.90 14.25 4.88
C PHE A 42 -13.64 15.59 5.55
N ALA A 43 -14.51 16.04 6.47
CA ALA A 43 -14.26 17.22 7.29
C ALA A 43 -13.05 17.03 8.23
N GLU A 44 -12.88 15.85 8.81
CA GLU A 44 -11.72 15.50 9.64
C GLU A 44 -10.43 15.33 8.81
N VAL A 45 -10.54 14.75 7.60
CA VAL A 45 -9.40 14.53 6.70
C VAL A 45 -8.85 15.83 6.13
N ARG A 46 -9.72 16.78 5.76
CA ARG A 46 -9.36 18.03 5.08
C ARG A 46 -8.17 18.78 5.68
N PRO A 47 -8.13 19.15 6.97
CA PRO A 47 -7.02 19.93 7.53
C PRO A 47 -5.66 19.23 7.36
N TRP A 48 -5.64 17.90 7.42
CA TRP A 48 -4.42 17.10 7.25
C TRP A 48 -3.96 16.99 5.81
N VAL A 49 -4.91 16.94 4.86
CA VAL A 49 -4.59 17.04 3.42
C VAL A 49 -3.95 18.37 3.10
N GLU A 50 -4.47 19.47 3.64
CA GLU A 50 -3.88 20.81 3.47
C GLU A 50 -2.49 20.92 4.11
N ALA A 51 -2.28 20.30 5.27
CA ALA A 51 -0.96 20.19 5.88
C ALA A 51 0.02 19.40 5.00
N ALA A 52 -0.41 18.28 4.41
CA ALA A 52 0.39 17.48 3.49
C ALA A 52 0.77 18.26 2.22
N ARG A 53 -0.18 19.03 1.64
CA ARG A 53 0.06 19.93 0.50
C ARG A 53 1.07 21.03 0.84
N THR A 54 0.95 21.62 2.02
CA THR A 54 1.88 22.64 2.52
C THR A 54 3.29 22.06 2.67
N ALA A 55 3.42 20.87 3.29
CA ALA A 55 4.69 20.18 3.43
C ALA A 55 5.32 19.78 2.08
N ALA A 56 4.51 19.36 1.11
CA ALA A 56 4.99 19.10 -0.25
C ALA A 56 5.52 20.38 -0.94
N THR A 57 4.83 21.50 -0.78
CA THR A 57 5.23 22.80 -1.36
C THR A 57 6.53 23.32 -0.73
N ALA A 58 6.70 23.15 0.57
CA ALA A 58 7.95 23.47 1.26
C ALA A 58 9.12 22.62 0.70
N ARG A 59 8.90 21.32 0.51
CA ARG A 59 9.91 20.40 -0.04
C ARG A 59 10.27 20.68 -1.50
N SER A 60 9.36 21.21 -2.31
CA SER A 60 9.63 21.64 -3.68
C SER A 60 10.29 23.03 -3.78
N GLY A 61 10.78 23.57 -2.66
CA GLY A 61 11.44 24.89 -2.62
C GLY A 61 10.48 26.04 -2.91
N GLY A 62 9.21 25.91 -2.51
CA GLY A 62 8.17 26.93 -2.73
C GLY A 62 7.54 26.91 -4.12
N LYS A 63 7.99 26.02 -5.03
CA LYS A 63 7.34 25.83 -6.34
C LYS A 63 6.07 25.00 -6.19
N ARG A 64 5.10 25.20 -7.08
CA ARG A 64 3.87 24.37 -7.12
C ARG A 64 4.23 22.89 -7.29
N PRO A 65 4.00 22.02 -6.29
CA PRO A 65 4.24 20.61 -6.44
C PRO A 65 3.14 19.95 -7.28
N ARG A 66 3.48 18.89 -8.03
CA ARG A 66 2.51 17.96 -8.60
C ARG A 66 1.99 17.08 -7.48
N ILE A 67 0.68 17.13 -7.20
CA ILE A 67 0.04 16.37 -6.13
C ILE A 67 -1.25 15.75 -6.65
N SER A 68 -1.35 14.43 -6.60
CA SER A 68 -2.59 13.70 -6.86
C SER A 68 -3.27 13.31 -5.55
N THR A 69 -4.60 13.23 -5.57
CA THR A 69 -5.39 12.62 -4.50
C THR A 69 -6.00 11.29 -4.93
N CYS A 70 -6.17 10.37 -4.00
CA CYS A 70 -6.79 9.09 -4.28
C CYS A 70 -7.69 8.62 -3.14
N PHE A 71 -8.59 7.71 -3.49
CA PHE A 71 -9.40 6.97 -2.55
C PHE A 71 -9.41 5.49 -2.97
N LEU A 72 -9.11 4.59 -2.04
CA LEU A 72 -9.19 3.14 -2.23
C LEU A 72 -10.49 2.64 -1.61
N ILE A 73 -11.34 1.99 -2.42
CA ILE A 73 -12.55 1.31 -1.93
C ILE A 73 -12.22 -0.17 -1.72
N ASP A 74 -12.53 -0.68 -0.54
CA ASP A 74 -12.55 -2.11 -0.26
C ASP A 74 -13.74 -2.77 -0.95
N ASP A 75 -13.48 -3.42 -2.08
CA ASP A 75 -14.40 -4.31 -2.78
C ASP A 75 -13.90 -5.77 -2.79
N TYR A 76 -12.86 -6.04 -1.98
CA TYR A 76 -12.19 -7.33 -1.90
C TYR A 76 -12.76 -8.17 -0.76
N PHE A 77 -12.86 -7.61 0.45
CA PHE A 77 -13.40 -8.34 1.60
C PHE A 77 -14.92 -8.30 1.64
N THR A 78 -15.51 -7.17 1.23
CA THR A 78 -16.96 -7.03 1.19
C THR A 78 -17.42 -6.26 -0.04
N ARG A 79 -18.47 -6.74 -0.71
CA ARG A 79 -19.16 -6.03 -1.78
C ARG A 79 -20.58 -5.70 -1.31
N PHE A 80 -20.81 -4.44 -0.98
CA PHE A 80 -22.14 -3.92 -0.65
C PHE A 80 -22.53 -2.87 -1.71
N SER A 81 -23.82 -2.77 -2.02
CA SER A 81 -24.34 -1.83 -3.02
C SER A 81 -23.59 -1.92 -4.38
N THR A 82 -23.71 -0.91 -5.23
CA THR A 82 -23.09 -0.85 -6.55
C THR A 82 -22.17 0.36 -6.66
N PRO A 83 -21.17 0.35 -7.56
CA PRO A 83 -20.39 1.56 -7.86
C PRO A 83 -21.26 2.75 -8.26
N ALA A 84 -22.37 2.50 -8.98
CA ALA A 84 -23.37 3.49 -9.38
C ALA A 84 -24.00 4.24 -8.20
N GLU A 85 -24.10 3.62 -7.03
CA GLU A 85 -24.65 4.23 -5.82
C GLU A 85 -23.55 4.80 -4.92
N VAL A 86 -22.51 3.99 -4.64
CA VAL A 86 -21.47 4.33 -3.65
C VAL A 86 -20.55 5.45 -4.14
N VAL A 87 -20.10 5.39 -5.40
CA VAL A 87 -19.08 6.32 -5.90
C VAL A 87 -19.60 7.75 -6.01
N PRO A 88 -20.78 8.03 -6.61
CA PRO A 88 -21.32 9.38 -6.63
C PRO A 88 -21.52 9.98 -5.24
N MET A 89 -22.00 9.19 -4.27
CA MET A 89 -22.16 9.63 -2.89
C MET A 89 -20.81 10.04 -2.28
N LEU A 90 -19.79 9.20 -2.41
CA LEU A 90 -18.44 9.47 -1.92
C LEU A 90 -17.85 10.75 -2.54
N LEU A 91 -17.95 10.90 -3.87
CA LEU A 91 -17.42 12.07 -4.56
C LEU A 91 -18.15 13.35 -4.18
N ALA A 92 -19.47 13.30 -4.04
CA ALA A 92 -20.28 14.44 -3.63
C ALA A 92 -19.94 14.91 -2.20
N GLU A 93 -19.73 13.98 -1.25
CA GLU A 93 -19.37 14.35 0.12
C GLU A 93 -17.91 14.83 0.24
N ALA A 94 -16.98 14.28 -0.56
CA ALA A 94 -15.63 14.81 -0.66
C ALA A 94 -15.64 16.26 -1.19
N GLU A 95 -16.39 16.52 -2.27
CA GLU A 95 -16.53 17.85 -2.86
C GLU A 95 -17.14 18.85 -1.86
N ARG A 96 -18.18 18.44 -1.11
CA ARG A 96 -18.79 19.27 -0.05
C ARG A 96 -17.79 19.65 1.05
N ALA A 97 -16.83 18.78 1.34
CA ALA A 97 -15.75 19.08 2.28
C ALA A 97 -14.64 19.96 1.66
N GLY A 98 -14.67 20.22 0.34
CA GLY A 98 -13.64 20.95 -0.40
C GLY A 98 -12.45 20.06 -0.77
N LEU A 99 -12.65 18.75 -0.85
CA LEU A 99 -11.65 17.78 -1.30
C LEU A 99 -12.02 17.25 -2.69
N THR A 100 -11.01 17.16 -3.55
CA THR A 100 -11.13 16.53 -4.86
C THR A 100 -10.53 15.13 -4.76
N VAL A 101 -11.20 14.13 -5.34
CA VAL A 101 -10.65 12.77 -5.51
C VAL A 101 -10.21 12.65 -6.98
N ASP A 102 -8.90 12.67 -7.25
CA ASP A 102 -8.39 12.56 -8.62
C ASP A 102 -8.45 11.12 -9.16
N TYR A 103 -8.24 10.16 -8.26
CA TYR A 103 -8.17 8.74 -8.58
C TYR A 103 -9.02 7.89 -7.63
N LEU A 104 -9.78 6.97 -8.19
CA LEU A 104 -10.50 5.94 -7.43
C LEU A 104 -9.88 4.59 -7.73
N ALA A 105 -9.52 3.85 -6.70
CA ALA A 105 -8.97 2.50 -6.83
C ALA A 105 -9.89 1.47 -6.16
N ARG A 106 -9.86 0.25 -6.68
CA ARG A 106 -10.48 -0.94 -6.10
C ARG A 106 -9.43 -1.78 -5.38
N GLU A 107 -9.69 -2.17 -4.14
CA GLU A 107 -8.78 -3.03 -3.36
C GLU A 107 -8.58 -4.39 -4.01
N SER A 108 -9.62 -4.97 -4.62
CA SER A 108 -9.50 -6.22 -5.39
C SER A 108 -8.47 -6.14 -6.52
N GLY A 109 -8.19 -4.92 -6.99
CA GLY A 109 -7.12 -4.61 -7.93
C GLY A 109 -5.71 -4.89 -7.47
N CYS A 110 -5.48 -4.76 -6.17
CA CYS A 110 -4.22 -5.09 -5.54
C CYS A 110 -4.03 -6.61 -5.46
N ALA A 111 -5.12 -7.39 -5.48
CA ALA A 111 -5.07 -8.83 -5.62
C ALA A 111 -4.85 -9.25 -7.09
N VAL A 112 -5.71 -8.78 -7.99
CA VAL A 112 -5.71 -9.14 -9.42
C VAL A 112 -6.11 -7.93 -10.27
N THR A 113 -5.41 -7.70 -11.39
CA THR A 113 -5.84 -6.71 -12.39
C THR A 113 -5.80 -7.31 -13.79
N GLY A 114 -6.96 -7.36 -14.46
CA GLY A 114 -7.14 -8.11 -15.70
C GLY A 114 -6.77 -9.59 -15.50
N LYS A 115 -5.66 -10.03 -16.10
CA LYS A 115 -5.12 -11.39 -15.97
C LYS A 115 -3.86 -11.47 -15.09
N ILE A 116 -3.43 -10.35 -14.52
CA ILE A 116 -2.19 -10.27 -13.74
C ILE A 116 -2.52 -10.57 -12.26
N PRO A 117 -1.98 -11.64 -11.66
CA PRO A 117 -2.13 -11.94 -10.24
C PRO A 117 -1.17 -11.04 -9.44
N VAL A 118 -1.57 -9.79 -9.23
CA VAL A 118 -0.71 -8.73 -8.68
C VAL A 118 -0.14 -9.09 -7.31
N ALA A 119 -1.01 -9.49 -6.39
CA ALA A 119 -0.62 -9.83 -5.03
C ALA A 119 0.34 -11.03 -5.00
N GLU A 120 0.09 -12.04 -5.83
CA GLU A 120 0.97 -13.21 -5.94
C GLU A 120 2.36 -12.82 -6.47
N ALA A 121 2.41 -11.97 -7.51
CA ALA A 121 3.67 -11.47 -8.05
C ALA A 121 4.46 -10.62 -7.04
N VAL A 122 3.79 -9.91 -6.13
CA VAL A 122 4.47 -9.20 -5.03
C VAL A 122 4.91 -10.18 -3.93
N ALA A 123 4.09 -11.17 -3.59
CA ALA A 123 4.40 -12.16 -2.57
C ALA A 123 5.64 -12.99 -2.95
N ALA A 124 5.79 -13.31 -4.24
CA ALA A 124 6.96 -14.00 -4.79
C ALA A 124 8.28 -13.20 -4.67
N ARG A 125 8.20 -11.91 -4.37
CA ARG A 125 9.36 -11.00 -4.20
C ARG A 125 9.63 -10.67 -2.74
N ILE A 126 8.95 -11.33 -1.80
CA ILE A 126 9.25 -11.16 -0.38
C ILE A 126 10.60 -11.79 -0.08
N VAL A 127 11.49 -10.97 0.48
CA VAL A 127 12.80 -11.38 0.98
C VAL A 127 12.73 -11.31 2.49
N GLU A 128 12.64 -12.48 3.12
CA GLU A 128 12.65 -12.56 4.59
C GLU A 128 13.94 -11.99 5.16
N SER A 129 13.85 -11.33 6.32
CA SER A 129 14.96 -10.78 7.08
C SER A 129 15.30 -11.67 8.28
N PRO A 130 15.93 -12.85 8.07
CA PRO A 130 16.22 -13.78 9.14
C PRO A 130 17.25 -13.17 10.11
N PRO A 131 17.05 -13.29 11.43
CA PRO A 131 18.07 -12.93 12.41
C PRO A 131 19.41 -13.63 12.11
N PRO A 132 20.57 -12.99 12.38
CA PRO A 132 21.88 -13.61 12.22
C PRO A 132 21.96 -14.95 12.95
N GLY A 133 22.43 -15.99 12.26
CA GLY A 133 22.53 -17.34 12.82
C GLY A 133 21.22 -18.14 12.78
N SER A 134 20.18 -17.69 12.08
CA SER A 134 18.96 -18.48 11.87
C SER A 134 19.24 -19.80 11.13
N TYR A 135 18.73 -20.91 11.66
CA TYR A 135 18.91 -22.27 11.12
C TYR A 135 17.62 -22.84 10.48
N GLY A 136 16.66 -21.98 10.13
CA GLY A 136 15.39 -22.42 9.54
C GLY A 136 14.38 -23.02 10.53
N LEU A 137 14.38 -22.56 11.80
CA LEU A 137 13.39 -23.00 12.80
C LEU A 137 11.94 -22.59 12.45
N ARG A 138 11.78 -21.53 11.66
CA ARG A 138 10.51 -21.07 11.12
C ARG A 138 10.40 -21.51 9.65
N PRO A 139 9.26 -22.08 9.20
CA PRO A 139 9.05 -22.29 7.78
C PRO A 139 8.97 -20.94 7.04
N PRO A 140 9.38 -20.87 5.76
CA PRO A 140 9.35 -19.64 4.98
C PRO A 140 7.95 -18.99 4.91
N ALA A 141 7.92 -17.67 4.77
CA ALA A 141 6.70 -16.88 4.59
C ALA A 141 5.91 -17.33 3.35
N ALA A 142 6.61 -17.75 2.29
CA ALA A 142 5.99 -18.30 1.08
C ALA A 142 5.19 -19.60 1.33
N GLN A 143 5.49 -20.34 2.40
CA GLN A 143 4.78 -21.56 2.77
C GLN A 143 3.67 -21.32 3.80
N THR A 144 3.88 -20.36 4.70
CA THR A 144 2.98 -20.16 5.85
C THR A 144 1.99 -19.04 5.66
N GLY A 145 2.31 -18.05 4.81
CA GLY A 145 1.59 -16.80 4.76
C GLY A 145 1.91 -15.86 5.92
N TRP A 146 2.94 -16.11 6.72
CA TRP A 146 3.30 -15.26 7.86
C TRP A 146 4.72 -14.69 7.73
N LEU A 147 4.84 -13.37 7.73
CA LEU A 147 6.10 -12.63 7.68
C LEU A 147 6.47 -12.10 9.07
N ALA A 148 7.71 -12.29 9.51
CA ALA A 148 8.25 -11.64 10.71
C ALA A 148 9.26 -10.56 10.37
N ASN A 149 9.40 -9.60 11.27
CA ASN A 149 10.50 -8.63 11.26
C ASN A 149 11.66 -9.00 12.22
N GLY A 150 11.68 -10.22 12.76
CA GLY A 150 12.74 -10.68 13.65
C GLY A 150 12.47 -12.02 14.35
N GLU A 151 12.92 -12.14 15.60
CA GLU A 151 12.83 -13.33 16.43
C GLU A 151 11.77 -13.17 17.53
N ARG A 152 10.84 -14.13 17.59
CA ARG A 152 9.82 -14.22 18.65
C ARG A 152 10.46 -14.74 19.94
N SER A 153 9.95 -14.31 21.08
CA SER A 153 10.27 -14.90 22.39
C SER A 153 10.14 -16.43 22.37
N PRO A 154 11.12 -17.18 22.91
CA PRO A 154 11.01 -18.62 23.05
C PRO A 154 9.76 -19.01 23.85
N VAL A 155 8.97 -19.95 23.35
CA VAL A 155 7.88 -20.57 24.12
C VAL A 155 8.50 -21.56 25.10
N ALA A 156 8.23 -21.40 26.39
CA ALA A 156 8.67 -22.34 27.42
C ALA A 156 8.08 -23.73 27.14
N ARG A 157 8.90 -24.65 26.62
CA ARG A 157 8.53 -26.06 26.50
C ARG A 157 8.77 -26.75 27.84
N ALA A 158 7.87 -27.66 28.23
CA ALA A 158 8.13 -28.56 29.34
C ALA A 158 9.50 -29.23 29.12
N PRO A 159 10.40 -29.26 30.12
CA PRO A 159 11.74 -29.79 29.94
C PRO A 159 11.65 -31.23 29.46
N GLN A 160 12.06 -31.48 28.22
CA GLN A 160 12.33 -32.84 27.76
C GLN A 160 13.48 -33.37 28.62
N ALA A 161 13.39 -34.63 29.07
CA ALA A 161 14.40 -35.25 29.92
C ALA A 161 15.81 -34.97 29.34
N MET A 162 16.68 -34.36 30.16
CA MET A 162 18.04 -33.92 29.86
C MET A 162 18.24 -32.56 29.14
N LYS A 163 17.20 -31.77 28.83
CA LYS A 163 17.36 -30.37 28.35
C LYS A 163 16.97 -29.36 29.44
N ARG A 164 17.87 -28.42 29.75
CA ARG A 164 17.56 -27.25 30.59
C ARG A 164 16.40 -26.48 29.94
N ALA A 165 15.45 -26.03 30.76
CA ALA A 165 14.42 -25.11 30.31
C ALA A 165 15.10 -23.85 29.73
N VAL A 166 14.68 -23.45 28.53
CA VAL A 166 15.13 -22.19 27.93
C VAL A 166 14.49 -21.06 28.75
N PRO A 167 15.27 -20.16 29.38
CA PRO A 167 14.70 -19.03 30.09
C PRO A 167 13.94 -18.14 29.11
N TRP A 168 12.90 -17.46 29.59
CA TRP A 168 12.19 -16.47 28.79
C TRP A 168 13.17 -15.39 28.30
N GLN A 169 13.03 -14.97 27.04
CA GLN A 169 13.79 -13.89 26.42
C GLN A 169 12.81 -12.95 25.70
N PRO A 170 13.04 -11.63 25.73
CA PRO A 170 12.21 -10.69 24.99
C PRO A 170 12.32 -10.93 23.47
N PRO A 171 11.28 -10.59 22.68
CA PRO A 171 11.37 -10.71 21.24
C PRO A 171 12.31 -9.65 20.68
N HIS A 172 12.95 -9.95 19.55
CA HIS A 172 13.99 -9.13 18.94
C HIS A 172 13.67 -8.81 17.48
N GLU A 173 13.45 -7.54 17.15
CA GLU A 173 13.37 -7.04 15.78
C GLU A 173 14.76 -6.97 15.12
N THR A 174 14.92 -7.51 13.92
CA THR A 174 16.23 -7.63 13.23
C THR A 174 16.91 -6.27 13.02
N ALA A 175 16.15 -5.23 12.68
CA ALA A 175 16.66 -3.89 12.42
C ALA A 175 16.59 -2.95 13.66
N ALA A 176 16.36 -3.51 14.86
CA ALA A 176 16.24 -2.75 16.10
C ALA A 176 17.49 -1.89 16.37
N ARG A 177 17.27 -0.65 16.87
CA ARG A 177 18.36 0.23 17.33
C ARG A 177 18.48 0.25 18.85
N ARG A 178 17.48 0.79 19.55
CA ARG A 178 17.48 0.99 21.01
C ARG A 178 16.28 0.36 21.72
N HIS A 179 15.34 -0.19 20.96
CA HIS A 179 14.16 -0.91 21.41
C HIS A 179 13.77 -1.89 20.30
N SER A 180 12.92 -2.86 20.64
CA SER A 180 12.45 -3.91 19.73
C SER A 180 10.93 -3.87 19.69
N VAL A 181 10.36 -3.80 18.47
CA VAL A 181 8.93 -4.06 18.26
C VAL A 181 8.80 -5.22 17.28
N PHE A 182 8.53 -6.40 17.82
CA PHE A 182 8.36 -7.60 17.02
C PHE A 182 6.93 -7.73 16.49
N LEU A 183 6.80 -8.02 15.20
CA LEU A 183 5.55 -8.32 14.51
C LEU A 183 5.63 -9.66 13.77
N ASP A 184 4.55 -10.42 13.89
CA ASP A 184 4.19 -11.47 12.94
C ASP A 184 2.98 -10.98 12.16
N VAL A 185 3.16 -10.84 10.85
CA VAL A 185 2.19 -10.28 9.92
C VAL A 185 1.67 -11.39 9.04
N GLU A 186 0.37 -11.63 9.09
CA GLU A 186 -0.32 -12.46 8.12
C GLU A 186 -0.32 -11.74 6.77
N LEU A 187 0.13 -12.43 5.72
CA LEU A 187 0.13 -11.99 4.33
C LEU A 187 -1.08 -12.55 3.61
N TRP A 188 -1.40 -13.81 3.88
CA TRP A 188 -2.52 -14.54 3.32
C TRP A 188 -2.89 -15.72 4.23
N SER A 189 -4.12 -16.19 4.07
CA SER A 189 -4.61 -17.47 4.56
C SER A 189 -5.27 -18.24 3.42
N ASP A 190 -5.37 -19.56 3.56
CA ASP A 190 -6.20 -20.37 2.68
C ASP A 190 -7.53 -20.65 3.39
N ASP A 191 -8.65 -20.49 2.68
CA ASP A 191 -9.96 -20.83 3.22
C ASP A 191 -10.20 -22.35 3.26
N ALA A 192 -11.41 -22.75 3.67
CA ALA A 192 -11.76 -24.17 3.78
C ALA A 192 -11.68 -24.95 2.45
N ASP A 193 -11.79 -24.25 1.32
CA ASP A 193 -11.71 -24.80 -0.04
C ASP A 193 -10.29 -24.65 -0.65
N GLY A 194 -9.33 -24.19 0.15
CA GLY A 194 -7.94 -23.98 -0.27
C GLY A 194 -7.75 -22.76 -1.17
N GLN A 195 -8.72 -21.83 -1.21
CA GLN A 195 -8.57 -20.58 -1.94
C GLN A 195 -7.80 -19.57 -1.10
N ARG A 196 -6.82 -18.93 -1.73
CA ARG A 196 -5.99 -17.93 -1.07
C ARG A 196 -6.74 -16.62 -0.88
N LEU A 197 -6.85 -16.19 0.36
CA LEU A 197 -7.32 -14.88 0.76
C LEU A 197 -6.11 -14.02 1.17
N TRP A 198 -5.90 -12.91 0.48
CA TRP A 198 -4.85 -11.95 0.83
C TRP A 198 -5.31 -11.09 2.01
N SER A 199 -4.39 -10.80 2.93
CA SER A 199 -4.67 -9.95 4.07
C SER A 199 -4.74 -8.46 3.67
N CYS A 200 -5.52 -7.69 4.42
CA CYS A 200 -5.60 -6.23 4.26
C CYS A 200 -4.23 -5.53 4.31
N PRO A 201 -3.33 -5.78 5.30
CA PRO A 201 -2.00 -5.14 5.30
C PRO A 201 -1.15 -5.53 4.08
N PHE A 202 -1.33 -6.73 3.52
CA PHE A 202 -0.62 -7.11 2.31
C PHE A 202 -1.14 -6.38 1.06
N LEU A 203 -2.46 -6.30 0.87
CA LEU A 203 -3.05 -5.53 -0.23
C LEU A 203 -2.74 -4.03 -0.11
N ALA A 204 -2.73 -3.49 1.12
CA ALA A 204 -2.30 -2.12 1.38
C ALA A 204 -0.81 -1.89 1.04
N ALA A 205 0.08 -2.88 1.26
CA ALA A 205 1.47 -2.79 0.81
C ALA A 205 1.57 -2.77 -0.72
N VAL A 206 0.81 -3.62 -1.42
CA VAL A 206 0.72 -3.59 -2.89
C VAL A 206 0.22 -2.23 -3.38
N TRP A 207 -0.78 -1.67 -2.71
CA TRP A 207 -1.33 -0.34 -3.00
C TRP A 207 -0.27 0.76 -2.86
N GLN A 208 0.53 0.74 -1.80
CA GLN A 208 1.64 1.68 -1.62
C GLN A 208 2.70 1.54 -2.73
N LEU A 209 3.05 0.33 -3.14
CA LEU A 209 3.96 0.11 -4.28
C LEU A 209 3.41 0.70 -5.58
N ALA A 210 2.11 0.59 -5.82
CA ALA A 210 1.46 1.19 -6.98
C ALA A 210 1.51 2.73 -6.94
N ARG A 211 1.15 3.33 -5.80
CA ARG A 211 1.21 4.78 -5.58
C ARG A 211 2.63 5.33 -5.63
N LEU A 212 3.64 4.55 -5.28
CA LEU A 212 5.05 4.93 -5.43
C LEU A 212 5.57 4.76 -6.87
N GLY A 213 4.77 4.21 -7.77
CA GLY A 213 5.20 3.89 -9.13
C GLY A 213 6.25 2.78 -9.18
N LEU A 214 6.28 1.90 -8.18
CA LEU A 214 7.26 0.82 -7.99
C LEU A 214 6.69 -0.57 -8.31
N LEU A 215 5.37 -0.70 -8.44
CA LEU A 215 4.72 -1.95 -8.82
C LEU A 215 4.94 -2.26 -10.30
N ARG A 216 5.56 -3.41 -10.60
CA ARG A 216 5.83 -3.90 -11.96
C ARG A 216 5.45 -5.37 -12.13
N ASN A 217 5.00 -5.70 -13.33
CA ASN A 217 4.87 -7.08 -13.80
C ASN A 217 5.70 -7.22 -15.07
N GLU A 218 6.79 -7.97 -15.01
CA GLU A 218 7.71 -8.18 -16.14
C GLU A 218 8.19 -6.85 -16.76
N GLY A 219 8.51 -5.86 -15.93
CA GLY A 219 8.93 -4.52 -16.35
C GLY A 219 7.80 -3.58 -16.77
N GLU A 220 6.57 -4.06 -16.98
CA GLU A 220 5.41 -3.23 -17.31
C GLU A 220 4.73 -2.65 -16.06
N ALA A 221 4.14 -1.47 -16.21
CA ALA A 221 3.38 -0.81 -15.16
C ALA A 221 2.08 -1.57 -14.88
N VAL A 222 1.79 -1.80 -13.60
CA VAL A 222 0.54 -2.41 -13.12
C VAL A 222 -0.35 -1.30 -12.55
N LEU A 223 -1.67 -1.49 -12.55
CA LEU A 223 -2.65 -0.48 -12.13
C LEU A 223 -2.51 0.81 -12.94
N VAL A 224 -2.56 0.71 -14.26
CA VAL A 224 -2.55 1.88 -15.15
C VAL A 224 -3.90 2.61 -15.05
N PRO A 225 -3.94 3.92 -14.74
CA PRO A 225 -5.21 4.64 -14.61
C PRO A 225 -5.99 4.66 -15.93
N GLN A 226 -7.27 4.31 -15.86
CA GLN A 226 -8.22 4.41 -16.98
C GLN A 226 -9.10 5.66 -16.81
N PRO A 227 -9.35 6.44 -17.86
CA PRO A 227 -10.18 7.64 -17.76
C PRO A 227 -11.63 7.28 -17.41
N HIS A 228 -12.26 8.09 -16.56
CA HIS A 228 -13.70 8.02 -16.33
C HIS A 228 -14.46 8.40 -17.62
N THR A 229 -15.44 7.58 -18.00
CA THR A 229 -16.28 7.85 -19.16
C THR A 229 -17.54 8.61 -18.74
N PRO A 230 -18.10 9.49 -19.59
CA PRO A 230 -19.28 10.30 -19.24
C PRO A 230 -20.58 9.49 -18.99
N GLY A 231 -20.56 8.17 -19.14
CA GLY A 231 -21.75 7.29 -19.05
C GLY A 231 -22.18 6.93 -17.64
N GLY A 232 -21.56 7.51 -16.60
CA GLY A 232 -21.80 7.18 -15.20
C GLY A 232 -20.94 6.00 -14.70
N PHE A 233 -21.23 5.54 -13.48
CA PHE A 233 -20.58 4.38 -12.88
C PHE A 233 -21.39 3.11 -13.11
N PRO A 234 -20.74 1.94 -13.25
CA PRO A 234 -21.43 0.69 -13.54
C PRO A 234 -22.18 0.13 -12.32
N ASP A 235 -23.11 -0.79 -12.58
CA ASP A 235 -23.89 -1.48 -11.54
C ASP A 235 -23.13 -2.62 -10.86
N ARG A 236 -21.98 -3.04 -11.40
CA ARG A 236 -21.15 -4.12 -10.84
C ARG A 236 -19.75 -3.62 -10.57
N TRP A 237 -19.20 -3.98 -9.41
CA TRP A 237 -17.81 -3.68 -9.05
C TRP A 237 -16.83 -4.18 -10.09
N ASP A 238 -17.01 -5.39 -10.63
CA ASP A 238 -16.11 -5.98 -11.63
C ASP A 238 -16.04 -5.20 -12.95
N ASP A 239 -17.07 -4.42 -13.28
CA ASP A 239 -17.12 -3.60 -14.49
C ASP A 239 -16.43 -2.24 -14.28
N LEU A 240 -16.18 -1.84 -13.03
CA LEU A 240 -15.45 -0.62 -12.70
C LEU A 240 -13.95 -0.86 -12.89
N PRO A 241 -13.23 -0.01 -13.66
CA PRO A 241 -11.79 -0.10 -13.80
C PRO A 241 -11.08 -0.16 -12.47
N THR A 242 -10.04 -0.97 -12.39
CA THR A 242 -9.27 -1.16 -11.15
C THR A 242 -8.69 0.13 -10.60
N LEU A 243 -8.21 1.00 -11.48
CA LEU A 243 -7.79 2.36 -11.15
C LEU A 243 -8.43 3.31 -12.14
N LEU A 244 -9.34 4.14 -11.65
CA LEU A 244 -10.08 5.13 -12.42
C LEU A 244 -9.46 6.51 -12.20
N LYS A 245 -9.21 7.24 -13.28
CA LYS A 245 -8.85 8.66 -13.28
C LYS A 245 -10.11 9.49 -13.47
N LEU A 246 -10.53 10.17 -12.41
CA LEU A 246 -11.79 10.92 -12.35
C LEU A 246 -11.68 12.30 -13.02
N HIS A 247 -10.47 12.86 -13.09
CA HIS A 247 -10.22 14.18 -13.66
C HIS A 247 -9.07 14.16 -14.67
N ASP A 248 -9.32 14.62 -15.89
CA ASP A 248 -8.31 14.62 -16.97
C ASP A 248 -7.04 15.41 -16.63
N ARG A 249 -7.20 16.49 -15.84
CA ARG A 249 -6.12 17.39 -15.45
C ARG A 249 -5.43 17.01 -14.14
N ALA A 250 -5.79 15.86 -13.54
CA ALA A 250 -5.12 15.36 -12.36
C ALA A 250 -3.61 15.21 -12.60
N ASP A 251 -2.83 15.59 -11.59
CA ASP A 251 -1.40 15.26 -11.53
C ASP A 251 -1.21 13.73 -11.54
N PRO A 252 -0.05 13.19 -11.92
CA PRO A 252 0.13 11.75 -12.03
C PRO A 252 -0.23 10.98 -10.75
N PHE A 253 -0.87 9.83 -10.91
CA PHE A 253 -1.24 8.93 -9.81
C PHE A 253 -0.03 8.49 -8.99
N ALA A 254 0.98 7.93 -9.67
CA ALA A 254 2.22 7.51 -9.03
C ALA A 254 3.04 8.73 -8.62
N ALA A 255 3.77 8.62 -7.51
CA ALA A 255 4.52 9.73 -6.92
C ALA A 255 5.81 9.26 -6.25
N TYR A 256 6.74 10.19 -6.04
CA TYR A 256 7.96 9.93 -5.28
C TYR A 256 7.71 9.54 -3.82
N ARG A 257 6.62 10.04 -3.24
CA ARG A 257 6.22 9.82 -1.86
C ARG A 257 4.70 9.70 -1.78
N THR A 258 4.23 9.02 -0.74
CA THR A 258 2.81 8.92 -0.43
C THR A 258 2.51 9.50 0.95
N CYS A 259 1.28 9.96 1.12
CA CYS A 259 0.71 10.32 2.41
C CYS A 259 -0.68 9.69 2.50
N SER A 260 -0.99 9.00 3.59
CA SER A 260 -2.33 8.49 3.87
C SER A 260 -2.86 9.16 5.14
N VAL A 261 -4.02 9.80 5.05
CA VAL A 261 -4.70 10.42 6.20
C VAL A 261 -5.75 9.44 6.69
N LEU A 262 -5.52 8.78 7.82
CA LEU A 262 -6.30 7.61 8.25
C LEU A 262 -6.78 7.74 9.70
N PRO A 263 -7.93 7.14 10.07
CA PRO A 263 -8.29 6.98 11.47
C PRO A 263 -7.24 6.16 12.26
N THR A 264 -7.09 6.43 13.55
CA THR A 264 -6.07 5.78 14.41
C THR A 264 -6.23 4.26 14.48
N ARG A 265 -7.44 3.73 14.25
CA ARG A 265 -7.70 2.28 14.20
C ARG A 265 -6.88 1.53 13.13
N PHE A 266 -6.38 2.22 12.11
CA PHE A 266 -5.53 1.64 11.06
C PHE A 266 -4.06 1.54 11.45
N LEU A 267 -3.62 2.12 12.58
CA LEU A 267 -2.22 2.11 12.99
C LEU A 267 -1.59 0.69 13.00
N PRO A 268 -2.24 -0.37 13.53
CA PRO A 268 -1.67 -1.72 13.47
C PRO A 268 -1.48 -2.24 12.04
N VAL A 269 -2.46 -1.98 11.16
CA VAL A 269 -2.42 -2.38 9.74
C VAL A 269 -1.27 -1.67 9.03
N GLU A 270 -1.13 -0.37 9.21
CA GLU A 270 -0.09 0.41 8.54
C GLU A 270 1.32 0.16 9.09
N HIS A 271 1.44 -0.26 10.35
CA HIS A 271 2.72 -0.76 10.86
C HIS A 271 3.11 -2.06 10.16
N ALA A 272 2.15 -2.98 9.96
CA ALA A 272 2.37 -4.19 9.18
C ALA A 272 2.73 -3.89 7.71
N VAL A 273 2.09 -2.89 7.09
CA VAL A 273 2.45 -2.41 5.74
C VAL A 273 3.92 -2.02 5.65
N ARG A 274 4.44 -1.25 6.63
CA ARG A 274 5.86 -0.88 6.65
C ARG A 274 6.78 -2.10 6.74
N VAL A 275 6.46 -3.06 7.61
CA VAL A 275 7.22 -4.31 7.76
C VAL A 275 7.26 -5.11 6.45
N ILE A 276 6.13 -5.17 5.74
CA ILE A 276 6.04 -5.85 4.45
C ILE A 276 6.90 -5.12 3.42
N LEU A 277 6.76 -3.79 3.29
CA LEU A 277 7.51 -3.00 2.29
C LEU A 277 9.02 -3.04 2.49
N ASP A 278 9.51 -3.11 3.73
CA ASP A 278 10.94 -3.29 4.03
C ASP A 278 11.48 -4.67 3.60
N GLN A 279 10.59 -5.63 3.34
CA GLN A 279 10.92 -7.01 2.97
C GLN A 279 10.41 -7.37 1.56
N VAL A 280 10.06 -6.40 0.72
CA VAL A 280 9.73 -6.64 -0.69
C VAL A 280 10.88 -6.19 -1.58
N GLU A 281 11.40 -7.10 -2.41
CA GLU A 281 12.31 -6.77 -3.49
C GLU A 281 11.57 -6.02 -4.60
N VAL A 282 11.90 -4.75 -4.78
CA VAL A 282 11.31 -3.89 -5.81
C VAL A 282 12.17 -3.90 -7.08
N ASP A 283 11.52 -3.78 -8.23
CA ASP A 283 12.17 -3.67 -9.54
C ASP A 283 13.29 -2.59 -9.52
N PRO A 284 14.56 -2.98 -9.76
CA PRO A 284 15.69 -2.06 -9.65
C PRO A 284 15.66 -0.95 -10.71
N GLY A 285 15.08 -1.22 -11.88
CA GLY A 285 14.86 -0.22 -12.92
C GLY A 285 13.85 0.85 -12.47
N ALA A 286 12.77 0.45 -11.79
CA ALA A 286 11.79 1.39 -11.24
C ALA A 286 12.41 2.26 -10.13
N LEU A 287 13.23 1.67 -9.25
CA LEU A 287 13.97 2.41 -8.23
C LEU A 287 14.94 3.42 -8.85
N ALA A 288 15.71 3.02 -9.87
CA ALA A 288 16.63 3.89 -10.58
C ALA A 288 15.91 5.06 -11.28
N GLN A 289 14.76 4.80 -11.91
CA GLN A 289 13.94 5.83 -12.54
C GLN A 289 13.43 6.86 -11.52
N VAL A 290 12.98 6.43 -10.35
CA VAL A 290 12.54 7.32 -9.27
C VAL A 290 13.72 8.14 -8.73
N ALA A 291 14.86 7.51 -8.47
CA ALA A 291 16.05 8.17 -7.95
C ALA A 291 16.58 9.25 -8.93
N ASP A 292 16.74 8.91 -10.21
CA ASP A 292 17.21 9.84 -11.24
C ASP A 292 16.27 11.05 -11.40
N ARG A 293 14.97 10.82 -11.51
CA ARG A 293 13.99 11.90 -11.73
C ARG A 293 13.83 12.79 -10.50
N SER A 294 13.73 12.18 -9.31
CA SER A 294 13.63 12.93 -8.06
C SER A 294 14.90 13.75 -7.80
N GLY A 295 16.08 13.23 -8.16
CA GLY A 295 17.35 13.96 -8.13
C GLY A 295 17.38 15.16 -9.08
N LYS A 296 16.95 14.97 -10.34
CA LYS A 296 16.82 16.06 -11.33
C LYS A 296 15.86 17.16 -10.89
N GLU A 297 14.80 16.79 -10.18
CA GLU A 297 13.82 17.73 -9.61
C GLU A 297 14.22 18.28 -8.23
N ARG A 298 15.39 17.91 -7.70
CA ARG A 298 15.92 18.31 -6.38
C ARG A 298 14.99 17.94 -5.22
N MET A 299 14.30 16.80 -5.34
CA MET A 299 13.41 16.25 -4.32
C MET A 299 13.82 14.82 -3.97
N PRO A 300 15.03 14.59 -3.43
CA PRO A 300 15.53 13.25 -3.18
C PRO A 300 14.59 12.44 -2.27
N VAL A 301 14.47 11.16 -2.58
CA VAL A 301 13.71 10.18 -1.79
C VAL A 301 14.66 9.32 -0.96
N PRO A 302 14.20 8.75 0.17
CA PRO A 302 14.99 7.81 0.93
C PRO A 302 15.18 6.51 0.15
N ASP A 303 16.25 5.80 0.44
CA ASP A 303 16.54 4.52 -0.20
C ASP A 303 15.48 3.48 0.16
N SER A 304 15.14 3.34 1.45
CA SER A 304 14.04 2.48 1.90
C SER A 304 12.71 2.93 1.28
N VAL A 305 11.98 1.97 0.74
CA VAL A 305 10.63 2.15 0.19
C VAL A 305 9.64 2.50 1.31
N ALA A 306 9.75 1.86 2.47
CA ALA A 306 8.90 2.18 3.63
C ALA A 306 9.11 3.63 4.12
N ASP A 307 10.27 4.24 3.91
CA ASP A 307 10.53 5.63 4.28
C ASP A 307 10.01 6.66 3.25
N ARG A 308 9.48 6.19 2.11
CA ARG A 308 8.81 7.04 1.11
C ARG A 308 7.34 7.24 1.41
N ILE A 309 6.76 6.40 2.27
CA ILE A 309 5.37 6.49 2.70
C ILE A 309 5.25 7.22 4.03
N SER A 310 4.13 7.92 4.23
CA SER A 310 3.85 8.66 5.45
C SER A 310 2.38 8.58 5.83
N TYR A 311 2.11 8.68 7.12
CA TYR A 311 0.76 8.58 7.68
C TYR A 311 0.45 9.78 8.54
N VAL A 312 -0.78 10.26 8.46
CA VAL A 312 -1.36 11.17 9.43
C VAL A 312 -2.54 10.46 10.07
N TYR A 313 -2.45 10.21 11.38
CA TYR A 313 -3.54 9.62 12.13
C TYR A 313 -4.36 10.69 12.83
N TYR A 314 -5.67 10.61 12.71
CA TYR A 314 -6.61 11.36 13.51
C TYR A 314 -7.41 10.37 14.39
N SER A 315 -7.99 10.85 15.49
CA SER A 315 -8.70 9.98 16.44
C SER A 315 -9.75 9.13 15.73
N GLY A 316 -10.40 9.71 14.73
CA GLY A 316 -11.53 9.12 14.04
C GLY A 316 -12.71 8.93 14.98
N PRO A 317 -13.87 8.57 14.43
CA PRO A 317 -15.01 8.18 15.25
C PRO A 317 -14.93 6.70 15.65
#